data_AF-A0A662HC92-F1
#
_entry.id   AF-A0A662HC92-F1
#
_cell.length_a   1.000
_cell.length_b   1.000
_cell.length_c   1.000
_cell.angle_alpha   90.00
_cell.angle_beta   90.00
_cell.angle_gamma   90.00
#
_symmetry.space_group_name_H-M   'P 1'
#
loop_
_entity.id
_entity.type
_entity.pdbx_description
1 polymer ?
#
loop_
_entity_poly.entity_id
_entity_poly.type
_entity_poly.pdbx_seq_one_letter_code
_entity_poly.pdbx_strand_id
1 'polypeptide(L)'
;MLLALIDLRLALLAFLIWLFLNMLFGKREVRENGKALFRSKRTLLSSYSMEPERKKAILSLTRGMKIKGGEISPSQIVELAINISRKIARYKGRRKINASSQVIDFILPRKKYFKISIPATLRRSAASHHFPKVKASDLRASLQSGRGRVSLIIILDSSASMIYSIRGILTAFKAIKNEARKYRDRVSLIVSKGFGSAVAQYPTTNFNLVLSKFSVLGLDDFTPLASGMYRGYDLALRERRKGYEPVIVVISDGNVNVPLERYLKENTISHDPAVESVLEVARLIAKSKIETIVINTRHRSQPKDSNIIVTGTQLLTRVAKIVKGTYVGIVG
;
A
#
# COMPACT_ATOMS: atom_id res chain seq x y z
N MET A 1 -61.57 -15.61 18.44
CA MET A 1 -60.37 -15.97 17.63
C MET A 1 -59.73 -14.70 17.06
N LEU A 2 -59.37 -13.72 17.90
CA LEU A 2 -58.81 -12.43 17.47
C LEU A 2 -57.58 -11.98 18.28
N LEU A 3 -57.12 -12.80 19.24
CA LEU A 3 -55.91 -12.54 20.02
C LEU A 3 -54.63 -13.14 19.44
N ALA A 4 -54.71 -13.99 18.41
CA ALA A 4 -53.53 -14.61 17.78
C ALA A 4 -52.85 -13.74 16.69
N LEU A 5 -53.43 -12.58 16.33
CA LEU A 5 -52.89 -11.67 15.31
C LEU A 5 -52.09 -10.49 15.88
N ILE A 6 -52.09 -10.31 17.21
CA ILE A 6 -51.38 -9.22 17.88
C ILE A 6 -49.86 -9.46 17.91
N ASP A 7 -49.40 -10.71 17.83
CA ASP A 7 -47.97 -11.00 17.96
C ASP A 7 -47.16 -10.95 16.67
N LEU A 8 -47.78 -11.02 15.48
CA LEU A 8 -46.98 -10.99 14.24
C LEU A 8 -46.48 -9.58 13.94
N ARG A 9 -47.31 -8.55 14.16
CA ARG A 9 -46.91 -7.15 13.92
C ARG A 9 -45.92 -6.67 14.96
N LEU A 10 -46.09 -7.04 16.24
CA LEU A 10 -45.12 -6.73 17.29
C LEU A 10 -43.80 -7.49 17.09
N ALA A 11 -43.83 -8.78 16.72
CA ALA A 11 -42.62 -9.54 16.42
C ALA A 11 -41.88 -8.98 15.20
N LEU A 12 -42.61 -8.55 14.15
CA LEU A 12 -42.01 -7.93 12.97
C LEU A 12 -41.40 -6.56 13.29
N LEU A 13 -42.04 -5.78 14.16
CA LEU A 13 -41.51 -4.51 14.67
C LEU A 13 -40.25 -4.75 15.53
N ALA A 14 -40.27 -5.73 16.44
CA ALA A 14 -39.12 -6.09 17.27
C ALA A 14 -37.97 -6.63 16.41
N PHE A 15 -38.27 -7.42 15.38
CA PHE A 15 -37.29 -7.90 14.41
C PHE A 15 -36.69 -6.76 13.58
N LEU A 16 -37.50 -5.79 13.13
CA LEU A 16 -37.02 -4.61 12.42
C LEU A 16 -36.18 -3.69 13.33
N ILE A 17 -36.59 -3.50 14.59
CA ILE A 17 -35.84 -2.74 15.59
C ILE A 17 -34.51 -3.44 15.88
N TRP A 18 -34.51 -4.77 16.02
CA TRP A 18 -33.29 -5.56 16.19
C TRP A 18 -32.38 -5.46 14.95
N LEU A 19 -32.93 -5.55 13.74
CA LEU A 19 -32.18 -5.41 12.48
C LEU A 19 -31.60 -3.99 12.33
N PHE A 20 -32.36 -2.96 12.73
CA PHE A 20 -31.96 -1.56 12.72
C PHE A 20 -30.89 -1.25 13.78
N LEU A 21 -31.04 -1.79 15.00
CA LEU A 21 -30.01 -1.73 16.04
C LEU A 21 -28.74 -2.44 15.59
N ASN A 22 -28.83 -3.60 14.94
CA ASN A 22 -27.67 -4.32 14.41
C ASN A 22 -27.00 -3.53 13.25
N MET A 23 -27.79 -2.82 12.44
CA MET A 23 -27.29 -1.90 11.42
C MET A 23 -26.61 -0.66 12.01
N LEU A 24 -27.11 -0.13 13.14
CA LEU A 24 -26.52 1.00 13.89
C LEU A 24 -25.26 0.61 14.67
N PHE A 25 -25.22 -0.58 15.27
CA PHE A 25 -24.17 -1.02 16.20
C PHE A 25 -23.13 -1.99 15.60
N GLY A 26 -23.35 -2.52 14.40
CA GLY A 26 -22.51 -3.56 13.78
C GLY A 26 -21.21 -3.11 13.10
N LYS A 27 -20.82 -1.83 13.19
CA LYS A 27 -19.48 -1.35 12.79
C LYS A 27 -18.96 -0.39 13.84
N ARG A 28 -18.16 -0.91 14.77
CA ARG A 28 -17.27 -0.08 15.59
C ARG A 28 -16.17 0.52 14.70
N GLU A 29 -16.52 1.53 13.91
CA GLU A 29 -15.55 2.50 13.40
C GLU A 29 -15.05 3.35 14.58
N VAL A 30 -14.08 2.82 15.32
CA VAL A 30 -13.39 3.60 16.35
C VAL A 30 -12.44 4.56 15.64
N ARG A 31 -12.79 5.85 15.63
CA ARG A 31 -11.92 6.95 15.22
C ARG A 31 -10.81 7.12 16.25
N GLU A 32 -9.60 6.67 15.92
CA GLU A 32 -8.38 7.20 16.53
C GLU A 32 -7.77 8.25 15.59
N ASN A 33 -7.59 9.47 16.09
CA ASN A 33 -6.87 10.59 15.46
C ASN A 33 -7.26 10.88 13.99
N GLY A 34 -8.56 10.93 13.71
CA GLY A 34 -9.12 11.55 12.49
C GLY A 34 -9.00 10.76 11.17
N LYS A 35 -8.31 9.61 11.12
CA LYS A 35 -8.18 8.79 9.88
C LYS A 35 -8.08 7.27 10.16
N ALA A 36 -9.17 6.67 10.63
CA ALA A 36 -9.36 5.21 10.53
C ALA A 36 -10.15 4.90 9.25
N LEU A 37 -9.73 3.87 8.49
CA LEU A 37 -10.49 3.39 7.34
C LEU A 37 -11.26 2.11 7.69
N PHE A 38 -10.71 1.18 8.50
CA PHE A 38 -11.44 -0.01 8.98
C PHE A 38 -10.81 -0.59 10.27
N ARG A 39 -11.64 -1.03 11.24
CA ARG A 39 -11.21 -1.75 12.46
C ARG A 39 -12.11 -2.99 12.66
N SER A 40 -11.50 -4.14 12.90
CA SER A 40 -12.15 -5.40 13.31
C SER A 40 -11.60 -5.82 14.68
N LYS A 41 -12.23 -6.82 15.33
CA LYS A 41 -11.74 -7.38 16.61
C LYS A 41 -10.29 -7.87 16.51
N ARG A 42 -9.87 -8.35 15.33
CA ARG A 42 -8.57 -8.96 15.07
C ARG A 42 -7.61 -8.11 14.21
N THR A 43 -8.02 -6.93 13.75
CA THR A 43 -7.22 -6.16 12.76
C THR A 43 -7.55 -4.67 12.72
N LEU A 44 -6.55 -3.86 12.35
CA LEU A 44 -6.66 -2.41 12.23
C LEU A 44 -6.02 -1.91 10.92
N LEU A 45 -6.74 -1.11 10.13
CA LEU A 45 -6.23 -0.47 8.92
C LEU A 45 -6.35 1.06 9.03
N SER A 46 -5.22 1.75 8.99
CA SER A 46 -5.14 3.20 8.93
C SER A 46 -4.35 3.65 7.69
N SER A 47 -4.82 4.69 7.00
CA SER A 47 -4.10 5.26 5.86
C SER A 47 -3.88 6.75 6.08
N TYR A 48 -2.62 7.15 6.21
CA TYR A 48 -2.24 8.52 6.52
C TYR A 48 -2.06 9.40 5.25
N SER A 49 -2.00 8.79 4.05
CA SER A 49 -1.82 9.50 2.77
C SER A 49 -3.11 10.09 2.16
N MET A 50 -4.31 9.73 2.63
CA MET A 50 -5.53 9.94 1.82
C MET A 50 -6.09 11.38 1.87
N GLU A 51 -6.32 11.96 0.69
CA GLU A 51 -7.20 13.12 0.46
C GLU A 51 -8.68 12.69 0.49
N PRO A 52 -9.62 13.56 0.92
CA PRO A 52 -11.05 13.23 1.06
C PRO A 52 -11.72 12.73 -0.24
N GLU A 53 -11.35 13.29 -1.40
CA GLU A 53 -11.90 12.89 -2.71
C GLU A 53 -11.41 11.50 -3.16
N ARG A 54 -10.14 11.19 -2.93
CA ARG A 54 -9.57 9.86 -3.20
C ARG A 54 -10.19 8.80 -2.30
N LYS A 55 -10.58 9.16 -1.06
CA LYS A 55 -11.29 8.28 -0.13
C LYS A 55 -12.61 7.78 -0.73
N LYS A 56 -13.42 8.64 -1.36
CA LYS A 56 -14.68 8.25 -2.02
C LYS A 56 -14.45 7.32 -3.22
N ALA A 57 -13.45 7.61 -4.06
CA ALA A 57 -13.10 6.79 -5.22
C ALA A 57 -12.54 5.41 -4.82
N ILE A 58 -11.86 5.30 -3.69
CA ILE A 58 -11.36 4.04 -3.15
C ILE A 58 -12.48 3.26 -2.43
N LEU A 59 -13.38 3.96 -1.73
CA LEU A 59 -14.56 3.33 -1.13
C LEU A 59 -15.47 2.67 -2.18
N SER A 60 -15.67 3.30 -3.35
CA SER A 60 -16.46 2.73 -4.44
C SER A 60 -15.79 1.49 -5.07
N LEU A 61 -14.45 1.43 -5.05
CA LEU A 61 -13.69 0.27 -5.50
C LEU A 61 -13.78 -0.90 -4.51
N THR A 62 -13.74 -0.62 -3.20
CA THR A 62 -13.99 -1.63 -2.17
C THR A 62 -15.42 -2.15 -2.19
N ARG A 63 -16.41 -1.35 -2.63
CA ARG A 63 -17.81 -1.80 -2.76
C ARG A 63 -18.00 -2.90 -3.81
N GLY A 64 -17.10 -3.04 -4.79
CA GLY A 64 -17.05 -4.18 -5.72
C GLY A 64 -16.38 -5.43 -5.14
N MET A 65 -15.73 -5.32 -3.98
CA MET A 65 -15.19 -6.44 -3.22
C MET A 65 -16.36 -7.06 -2.43
N LYS A 66 -16.86 -8.22 -2.87
CA LYS A 66 -17.92 -8.94 -2.16
C LYS A 66 -17.38 -9.44 -0.82
N ILE A 67 -17.54 -8.64 0.23
CA ILE A 67 -17.33 -9.06 1.61
C ILE A 67 -18.54 -9.93 1.97
N LYS A 68 -18.44 -11.24 1.71
CA LYS A 68 -19.49 -12.21 2.07
C LYS A 68 -19.57 -12.28 3.60
N GLY A 69 -20.47 -11.49 4.21
CA GLY A 69 -21.17 -11.74 5.48
C GLY A 69 -20.41 -12.23 6.73
N GLY A 70 -19.08 -12.26 6.72
CA GLY A 70 -18.26 -12.88 7.77
C GLY A 70 -17.16 -11.97 8.30
N GLU A 71 -16.54 -12.39 9.41
CA GLU A 71 -15.39 -11.71 10.00
C GLU A 71 -14.26 -11.55 8.96
N ILE A 72 -13.75 -10.33 8.81
CA ILE A 72 -12.67 -10.03 7.85
C ILE A 72 -11.38 -10.68 8.36
N SER A 73 -10.80 -11.56 7.55
CA SER A 73 -9.52 -12.20 7.91
C SER A 73 -8.35 -11.23 7.80
N PRO A 74 -7.29 -11.38 8.61
CA PRO A 74 -6.11 -10.53 8.49
C PRO A 74 -5.47 -10.51 7.11
N SER A 75 -5.50 -11.64 6.40
CA SER A 75 -4.96 -11.75 5.04
C SER A 75 -5.72 -10.89 4.03
N GLN A 76 -7.05 -10.79 4.14
CA GLN A 76 -7.87 -9.96 3.25
C GLN A 76 -7.57 -8.46 3.42
N ILE A 77 -7.26 -8.01 4.63
CA ILE A 77 -6.91 -6.60 4.90
C ILE A 77 -5.52 -6.28 4.34
N VAL A 78 -4.56 -7.20 4.52
CA VAL A 78 -3.24 -7.08 3.91
C VAL A 78 -3.34 -7.03 2.38
N GLU A 79 -4.14 -7.92 1.79
CA GLU A 79 -4.41 -7.94 0.35
C GLU A 79 -4.99 -6.59 -0.12
N LEU A 80 -6.00 -6.09 0.58
CA LEU A 80 -6.65 -4.82 0.27
C LEU A 80 -5.65 -3.65 0.34
N ALA A 81 -4.85 -3.57 1.40
CA ALA A 81 -3.83 -2.53 1.56
C ALA A 81 -2.84 -2.54 0.39
N ILE A 82 -2.34 -3.72 0.01
CA ILE A 82 -1.41 -3.89 -1.11
C ILE A 82 -2.06 -3.45 -2.42
N ASN A 83 -3.30 -3.86 -2.69
CA ASN A 83 -4.01 -3.50 -3.91
C ASN A 83 -4.27 -1.99 -4.02
N ILE A 84 -4.62 -1.34 -2.91
CA ILE A 84 -4.79 0.12 -2.85
C ILE A 84 -3.47 0.83 -3.19
N SER A 85 -2.37 0.50 -2.52
CA SER A 85 -1.08 1.13 -2.77
C SER A 85 -0.55 0.86 -4.18
N ARG A 86 -0.71 -0.37 -4.71
CA ARG A 86 -0.38 -0.70 -6.12
C ARG A 86 -1.16 0.17 -7.09
N LYS A 87 -2.46 0.41 -6.85
CA LYS A 87 -3.28 1.27 -7.71
C LYS A 87 -2.84 2.73 -7.65
N ILE A 88 -2.51 3.24 -6.47
CA ILE A 88 -1.97 4.59 -6.28
C ILE A 88 -0.62 4.74 -6.99
N ALA A 89 0.30 3.79 -6.81
CA ALA A 89 1.60 3.78 -7.47
C ALA A 89 1.47 3.71 -8.99
N ARG A 90 0.58 2.85 -9.51
CA ARG A 90 0.28 2.78 -10.94
C ARG A 90 -0.22 4.10 -11.51
N TYR A 91 -1.08 4.82 -10.77
CA TYR A 91 -1.55 6.14 -11.16
C TYR A 91 -0.43 7.19 -11.14
N LYS A 92 0.42 7.20 -10.10
CA LYS A 92 1.62 8.05 -10.01
C LYS A 92 2.58 7.78 -11.18
N GLY A 93 2.85 6.50 -11.47
CA GLY A 93 3.70 6.07 -12.58
C GLY A 93 3.16 6.55 -13.92
N ARG A 94 1.86 6.40 -14.19
CA ARG A 94 1.23 6.91 -15.44
C ARG A 94 1.43 8.41 -15.64
N ARG A 95 1.41 9.22 -14.58
CA ARG A 95 1.65 10.67 -14.67
C ARG A 95 3.10 11.04 -14.99
N LYS A 96 4.07 10.17 -14.68
CA LYS A 96 5.51 10.37 -14.92
C LYS A 96 5.97 9.87 -16.30
N ILE A 97 5.12 9.12 -17.02
CA ILE A 97 5.44 8.61 -18.35
C ILE A 97 5.27 9.75 -19.36
N ASN A 98 6.37 10.42 -19.67
CA ASN A 98 6.56 11.21 -20.89
C ASN A 98 7.39 10.44 -21.96
N ALA A 99 7.88 9.24 -21.63
CA ALA A 99 8.84 8.49 -22.44
C ALA A 99 8.43 7.02 -22.63
N SER A 100 8.48 6.57 -23.88
CA SER A 100 8.40 5.17 -24.33
C SER A 100 7.15 4.39 -23.87
N SER A 101 6.00 4.90 -24.28
CA SER A 101 4.73 4.16 -24.26
C SER A 101 4.34 3.84 -25.70
N GLN A 102 3.69 2.70 -25.90
CA GLN A 102 2.96 2.45 -27.14
C GLN A 102 1.91 3.56 -27.32
N VAL A 103 2.00 4.28 -28.42
CA VAL A 103 0.95 5.21 -28.84
C VAL A 103 -0.25 4.34 -29.22
N ILE A 104 -1.34 4.46 -28.46
CA ILE A 104 -2.59 3.76 -28.79
C ILE A 104 -3.35 4.55 -29.84
N ASP A 105 -3.42 5.86 -29.64
CA ASP A 105 -4.30 6.73 -30.42
C ASP A 105 -3.76 8.16 -30.45
N PHE A 106 -4.47 9.05 -31.12
CA PHE A 106 -4.17 10.47 -31.22
C PHE A 106 -5.40 11.30 -30.86
N ILE A 107 -5.27 12.16 -29.85
CA ILE A 107 -6.38 12.94 -29.31
C ILE A 107 -6.15 14.44 -29.48
N LEU A 108 -7.23 15.22 -29.37
CA LEU A 108 -7.13 16.67 -29.20
C LEU A 108 -6.36 16.98 -27.89
N PRO A 109 -5.40 17.91 -27.93
CA PRO A 109 -4.65 18.30 -26.75
C PRO A 109 -5.58 18.95 -25.71
N ARG A 110 -5.54 18.45 -24.48
CA ARG A 110 -6.32 19.00 -23.34
C ARG A 110 -5.56 20.00 -22.48
N LYS A 111 -4.24 20.09 -22.65
CA LYS A 111 -3.33 20.92 -21.85
C LYS A 111 -2.72 22.00 -22.73
N LYS A 112 -2.40 23.16 -22.14
CA LYS A 112 -1.70 24.27 -22.81
C LYS A 112 -0.32 23.86 -23.36
N TYR A 113 0.40 23.00 -22.64
CA TYR A 113 1.69 22.45 -23.06
C TYR A 113 1.59 20.93 -23.22
N PHE A 114 1.95 20.41 -24.40
CA PHE A 114 1.87 18.98 -24.72
C PHE A 114 2.87 18.60 -25.81
N LYS A 115 3.19 17.30 -25.92
CA LYS A 115 4.01 16.77 -27.02
C LYS A 115 3.13 16.56 -28.26
N ILE A 116 3.41 17.32 -29.32
CA ILE A 116 2.70 17.21 -30.60
C ILE A 116 3.10 15.93 -31.33
N SER A 117 2.11 15.24 -31.92
CA SER A 117 2.33 14.19 -32.91
C SER A 117 2.31 14.81 -34.30
N ILE A 118 3.49 15.05 -34.87
CA ILE A 118 3.61 15.63 -36.22
C ILE A 118 2.86 14.77 -37.25
N PRO A 119 3.04 13.43 -37.33
CA PRO A 119 2.35 12.63 -38.34
C PRO A 119 0.82 12.63 -38.20
N ALA A 120 0.30 12.61 -36.98
CA ALA A 120 -1.15 12.64 -36.78
C ALA A 120 -1.76 14.02 -37.05
N THR A 121 -1.02 15.08 -36.72
CA THR A 121 -1.43 16.47 -36.98
C THR A 121 -1.47 16.74 -38.49
N LEU A 122 -0.42 16.34 -39.23
CA LEU A 122 -0.39 16.49 -40.69
C LEU A 122 -1.49 15.67 -41.37
N ARG A 123 -1.70 14.41 -40.96
CA ARG A 123 -2.81 13.59 -41.46
C ARG A 123 -4.17 14.24 -41.20
N ARG A 124 -4.37 14.87 -40.05
CA ARG A 124 -5.62 15.57 -39.74
C ARG A 124 -5.79 16.84 -40.57
N SER A 125 -4.74 17.65 -40.71
CA SER A 125 -4.72 18.85 -41.55
C SER A 125 -5.03 18.53 -43.00
N ALA A 126 -4.47 17.44 -43.55
CA ALA A 126 -4.79 16.96 -44.89
C ALA A 126 -6.24 16.51 -45.00
N ALA A 127 -6.73 15.69 -44.05
CA ALA A 127 -8.11 15.20 -44.03
C ALA A 127 -9.16 16.30 -43.81
N SER A 128 -8.78 17.46 -43.29
CA SER A 128 -9.65 18.62 -43.09
C SER A 128 -9.42 19.73 -44.12
N HIS A 129 -8.68 19.44 -45.21
CA HIS A 129 -8.36 20.38 -46.29
C HIS A 129 -7.69 21.69 -45.83
N HIS A 130 -6.94 21.64 -44.72
CA HIS A 130 -6.19 22.78 -44.22
C HIS A 130 -4.76 22.82 -44.78
N PHE A 131 -4.22 21.67 -45.16
CA PHE A 131 -2.84 21.53 -45.67
C PHE A 131 -2.62 22.43 -46.91
N PRO A 132 -1.48 23.15 -47.03
CA PRO A 132 -0.24 23.08 -46.23
C PRO A 132 -0.26 23.83 -44.90
N LYS A 133 -1.35 24.55 -44.57
CA LYS A 133 -1.48 25.27 -43.30
C LYS A 133 -2.00 24.34 -42.20
N VAL A 134 -1.42 24.42 -41.01
CA VAL A 134 -1.87 23.64 -39.84
C VAL A 134 -2.65 24.56 -38.91
N LYS A 135 -3.93 24.25 -38.65
CA LYS A 135 -4.75 24.99 -37.68
C LYS A 135 -4.66 24.35 -36.29
N ALA A 136 -5.02 25.11 -35.26
CA ALA A 136 -5.04 24.62 -33.87
C ALA A 136 -5.96 23.39 -33.68
N SER A 137 -7.05 23.29 -34.44
CA SER A 137 -7.98 22.15 -34.43
C SER A 137 -7.38 20.86 -35.01
N ASP A 138 -6.34 20.97 -35.85
CA ASP A 138 -5.64 19.85 -36.45
C ASP A 138 -4.60 19.25 -35.51
N LEU A 139 -4.20 20.00 -34.47
CA LEU A 139 -3.20 19.55 -33.50
C LEU A 139 -3.65 18.24 -32.85
N ARG A 140 -2.75 17.26 -32.86
CA ARG A 140 -2.96 15.97 -32.22
C ARG A 140 -1.82 15.67 -31.25
N ALA A 141 -2.19 15.24 -30.05
CA ALA A 141 -1.27 14.71 -29.06
C ALA A 141 -1.33 13.18 -29.09
N SER A 142 -0.18 12.52 -28.93
CA SER A 142 -0.15 11.05 -28.79
C SER A 142 -0.84 10.63 -27.49
N LEU A 143 -1.89 9.80 -27.61
CA LEU A 143 -2.47 9.07 -26.51
C LEU A 143 -1.59 7.86 -26.23
N GLN A 144 -0.89 7.93 -25.11
CA GLN A 144 0.16 7.00 -24.73
C GLN A 144 -0.37 6.01 -23.69
N SER A 145 -0.33 4.69 -23.97
CA SER A 145 -0.51 3.68 -22.92
C SER A 145 0.82 3.29 -22.32
N GLY A 146 1.12 3.90 -21.18
CA GLY A 146 1.99 3.30 -20.20
C GLY A 146 1.15 2.50 -19.20
N ARG A 147 1.42 1.19 -19.06
CA ARG A 147 1.08 0.50 -17.81
C ARG A 147 1.99 1.14 -16.75
N GLY A 148 1.44 1.83 -15.75
CA GLY A 148 2.22 2.28 -14.61
C GLY A 148 2.74 1.05 -13.88
N ARG A 149 3.91 0.58 -14.28
CA ARG A 149 4.48 -0.69 -13.81
C ARG A 149 4.87 -0.47 -12.35
N VAL A 150 4.43 -1.38 -11.48
CA VAL A 150 4.72 -1.27 -10.04
C VAL A 150 5.88 -2.21 -9.70
N SER A 151 6.76 -1.78 -8.80
CA SER A 151 7.75 -2.67 -8.19
C SER A 151 7.46 -2.77 -6.69
N LEU A 152 7.03 -3.95 -6.24
CA LEU A 152 6.67 -4.23 -4.87
C LEU A 152 7.91 -4.72 -4.11
N ILE A 153 8.41 -3.90 -3.19
CA ILE A 153 9.62 -4.20 -2.42
C ILE A 153 9.20 -4.63 -1.04
N ILE A 154 9.27 -5.93 -0.77
CA ILE A 154 8.88 -6.50 0.51
C ILE A 154 10.10 -6.56 1.42
N ILE A 155 9.96 -6.03 2.62
CA ILE A 155 10.97 -6.00 3.67
C ILE A 155 10.38 -6.82 4.82
N LEU A 156 11.00 -7.96 5.08
CA LEU A 156 10.55 -8.92 6.06
C LEU A 156 11.53 -8.97 7.22
N ASP A 157 11.03 -8.74 8.42
CA ASP A 157 11.74 -8.99 9.66
C ASP A 157 11.78 -10.50 9.94
N SER A 158 12.94 -11.08 10.24
CA SER A 158 13.08 -12.53 10.49
C SER A 158 12.90 -12.92 11.96
N SER A 159 12.28 -12.06 12.78
CA SER A 159 12.06 -12.33 14.19
C SER A 159 11.25 -13.61 14.41
N ALA A 160 11.59 -14.36 15.47
CA ALA A 160 10.94 -15.63 15.79
C ALA A 160 9.40 -15.55 15.93
N SER A 161 8.90 -14.38 16.32
CA SER A 161 7.46 -14.09 16.47
C SER A 161 6.67 -14.12 15.15
N MET A 162 7.36 -14.06 14.00
CA MET A 162 6.76 -13.97 12.68
C MET A 162 6.14 -15.27 12.16
N ILE A 163 6.52 -16.42 12.71
CA ILE A 163 6.10 -17.76 12.25
C ILE A 163 4.57 -17.86 12.11
N TYR A 164 3.85 -17.33 13.10
CA TYR A 164 2.40 -17.43 13.16
C TYR A 164 1.71 -16.51 12.14
N SER A 165 2.32 -15.37 11.82
CA SER A 165 1.74 -14.37 10.92
C SER A 165 2.09 -14.61 9.44
N ILE A 166 3.16 -15.36 9.16
CA ILE A 166 3.68 -15.56 7.80
C ILE A 166 2.65 -16.21 6.86
N ARG A 167 1.84 -17.15 7.38
CA ARG A 167 0.82 -17.87 6.60
C ARG A 167 -0.28 -16.92 6.10
N GLY A 168 -0.75 -16.01 6.96
CA GLY A 168 -1.75 -15.01 6.59
C GLY A 168 -1.22 -14.04 5.53
N ILE A 169 0.02 -13.61 5.68
CA ILE A 169 0.71 -12.72 4.74
C ILE A 169 0.92 -13.41 3.37
N LEU A 170 1.40 -14.65 3.37
CA LEU A 170 1.54 -15.47 2.16
C LEU A 170 0.22 -15.63 1.41
N THR A 171 -0.88 -15.81 2.14
CA THR A 171 -2.23 -15.92 1.57
C THR A 171 -2.61 -14.63 0.85
N ALA A 172 -2.34 -13.47 1.45
CA ALA A 172 -2.56 -12.16 0.84
C ALA A 172 -1.73 -11.96 -0.44
N PHE A 173 -0.44 -12.32 -0.41
CA PHE A 173 0.43 -12.22 -1.59
C PHE A 173 0.02 -13.19 -2.72
N LYS A 174 -0.48 -14.39 -2.39
CA LYS A 174 -1.04 -15.33 -3.37
C LYS A 174 -2.26 -14.74 -4.08
N ALA A 175 -3.15 -14.05 -3.34
CA ALA A 175 -4.36 -13.45 -3.89
C ALA A 175 -4.06 -12.36 -4.95
N ILE A 176 -3.02 -11.54 -4.74
CA ILE A 176 -2.65 -10.48 -5.68
C ILE A 176 -1.81 -10.95 -6.88
N LYS A 177 -1.35 -12.21 -6.89
CA LYS A 177 -0.42 -12.75 -7.89
C LYS A 177 -0.92 -12.60 -9.33
N ASN A 178 -2.17 -13.00 -9.58
CA ASN A 178 -2.74 -12.99 -10.93
C ASN A 178 -2.83 -11.58 -11.50
N GLU A 179 -3.25 -10.62 -10.65
CA GLU A 179 -3.31 -9.22 -11.04
C GLU A 179 -1.90 -8.65 -11.27
N ALA A 180 -0.93 -8.98 -10.41
CA ALA A 180 0.45 -8.53 -10.55
C ALA A 180 1.09 -9.04 -11.85
N ARG A 181 0.85 -10.31 -12.21
CA ARG A 181 1.28 -10.89 -13.49
C ARG A 181 0.67 -10.13 -14.68
N LYS A 182 -0.64 -9.84 -14.65
CA LYS A 182 -1.35 -9.10 -15.71
C LYS A 182 -0.76 -7.72 -15.97
N TYR A 183 -0.34 -7.01 -14.92
CA TYR A 183 0.24 -5.66 -15.05
C TYR A 183 1.77 -5.65 -15.21
N ARG A 184 2.42 -6.83 -15.24
CA ARG A 184 3.88 -6.99 -15.23
C ARG A 184 4.53 -6.25 -14.06
N ASP A 185 3.86 -6.28 -12.91
CA ASP A 185 4.42 -5.77 -11.67
C ASP A 185 5.62 -6.66 -11.27
N ARG A 186 6.67 -6.04 -10.74
CA ARG A 186 7.81 -6.75 -10.16
C ARG A 186 7.61 -6.90 -8.66
N VAL A 187 8.23 -7.92 -8.09
CA VAL A 187 8.32 -8.13 -6.65
C VAL A 187 9.74 -8.49 -6.25
N SER A 188 10.18 -7.97 -5.13
CA SER A 188 11.45 -8.31 -4.49
C SER A 188 11.24 -8.59 -3.01
N LEU A 189 12.17 -9.35 -2.43
CA LEU A 189 12.17 -9.71 -1.02
C LEU A 189 13.53 -9.35 -0.41
N ILE A 190 13.47 -8.56 0.65
CA ILE A 190 14.58 -8.21 1.53
C ILE A 190 14.27 -8.83 2.88
N VAL A 191 15.25 -9.52 3.43
CA VAL A 191 15.14 -10.17 4.73
C VAL A 191 16.17 -9.53 5.65
N SER A 192 15.70 -9.03 6.78
CA SER A 192 16.56 -8.57 7.87
C SER A 192 16.86 -9.76 8.76
N LYS A 193 18.14 -10.16 8.86
CA LYS A 193 18.60 -11.35 9.59
C LYS A 193 19.94 -11.06 10.27
N GLY A 194 20.13 -11.51 11.51
CA GLY A 194 21.36 -11.25 12.26
C GLY A 194 21.61 -9.75 12.46
N PHE A 195 22.83 -9.29 12.17
CA PHE A 195 23.21 -7.87 12.31
C PHE A 195 22.97 -7.02 11.05
N GLY A 196 22.37 -7.59 9.99
CA GLY A 196 22.20 -6.88 8.72
C GLY A 196 20.98 -7.30 7.92
N SER A 197 20.90 -6.84 6.68
CA SER A 197 19.82 -7.21 5.77
C SER A 197 20.37 -7.68 4.42
N ALA A 198 19.69 -8.65 3.82
CA ALA A 198 20.07 -9.23 2.54
C ALA A 198 18.90 -9.20 1.56
N VAL A 199 19.20 -9.01 0.27
CA VAL A 199 18.21 -9.11 -0.79
C VAL A 199 18.02 -10.59 -1.14
N ALA A 200 17.08 -11.25 -0.45
CA ALA A 200 16.75 -12.65 -0.72
C ALA A 200 16.24 -12.86 -2.16
N GLN A 201 15.54 -11.87 -2.75
CA GLN A 201 15.12 -11.91 -4.14
C GLN A 201 15.13 -10.52 -4.76
N TYR A 202 15.94 -10.34 -5.82
CA TYR A 202 15.91 -9.14 -6.64
C TYR A 202 14.59 -9.01 -7.43
N PRO A 203 14.20 -7.78 -7.84
CA PRO A 203 12.93 -7.52 -8.51
C PRO A 203 12.68 -8.44 -9.72
N THR A 204 11.65 -9.28 -9.61
CA THR A 204 11.23 -10.23 -10.64
C THR A 204 9.74 -10.14 -10.90
N THR A 205 9.29 -10.43 -12.12
CA THR A 205 7.85 -10.60 -12.41
C THR A 205 7.33 -11.96 -11.97
N ASN A 206 8.22 -12.90 -11.65
CA ASN A 206 7.84 -14.22 -11.16
C ASN A 206 7.59 -14.19 -9.64
N PHE A 207 6.34 -13.92 -9.27
CA PHE A 207 5.91 -13.92 -7.87
C PHE A 207 6.12 -15.26 -7.16
N ASN A 208 6.10 -16.39 -7.86
CA ASN A 208 6.28 -17.70 -7.22
C ASN A 208 7.69 -17.84 -6.63
N LEU A 209 8.72 -17.23 -7.24
CA LEU A 209 10.08 -17.24 -6.69
C LEU A 209 10.13 -16.56 -5.32
N VAL A 210 9.49 -15.39 -5.19
CA VAL A 210 9.39 -14.70 -3.90
C VAL A 210 8.60 -15.54 -2.90
N LEU A 211 7.42 -16.03 -3.29
CA LEU A 211 6.56 -16.84 -2.40
C LEU A 211 7.26 -18.12 -1.91
N SER A 212 8.06 -18.78 -2.73
CA SER A 212 8.82 -19.97 -2.33
C SER A 212 9.88 -19.64 -1.27
N LYS A 213 10.49 -18.45 -1.35
CA LYS A 213 11.52 -18.01 -0.41
C LYS A 213 10.97 -17.71 0.96
N PHE A 214 9.74 -17.21 1.07
CA PHE A 214 9.06 -16.99 2.35
C PHE A 214 8.97 -18.25 3.23
N SER A 215 8.89 -19.44 2.63
CA SER A 215 8.78 -20.71 3.36
C SER A 215 10.12 -21.22 3.92
N VAL A 216 11.25 -20.68 3.43
CA VAL A 216 12.62 -21.16 3.72
C VAL A 216 13.36 -20.21 4.66
N LEU A 217 12.75 -19.10 5.06
CA LEU A 217 13.40 -18.13 5.93
C LEU A 217 13.51 -18.68 7.35
N GLY A 218 14.76 -18.93 7.76
CA GLY A 218 15.11 -19.28 9.13
C GLY A 218 14.89 -18.11 10.09
N LEU A 219 14.61 -18.47 11.33
CA LEU A 219 14.36 -17.56 12.45
C LEU A 219 15.69 -17.11 13.03
N ASP A 220 15.79 -15.83 13.39
CA ASP A 220 16.93 -15.28 14.14
C ASP A 220 16.41 -14.32 15.23
N ASP A 221 17.22 -14.13 16.28
CA ASP A 221 16.89 -13.29 17.44
C ASP A 221 17.18 -11.79 17.22
N PHE A 222 17.92 -11.44 16.17
CA PHE A 222 18.27 -10.06 15.84
C PHE A 222 17.41 -9.50 14.70
N THR A 223 16.97 -8.24 14.86
CA THR A 223 15.99 -7.56 14.02
C THR A 223 16.52 -6.21 13.49
N PRO A 224 17.41 -6.24 12.47
CA PRO A 224 17.99 -5.03 11.87
C PRO A 224 17.00 -4.42 10.87
N LEU A 225 15.84 -3.97 11.38
CA LEU A 225 14.76 -3.39 10.60
C LEU A 225 15.22 -2.13 9.86
N ALA A 226 16.04 -1.29 10.48
CA ALA A 226 16.59 -0.08 9.87
C ALA A 226 17.43 -0.41 8.62
N SER A 227 18.33 -1.40 8.73
CA SER A 227 19.13 -1.89 7.59
C SER A 227 18.23 -2.43 6.49
N GLY A 228 17.19 -3.21 6.83
CA GLY A 228 16.20 -3.72 5.88
C GLY A 228 15.50 -2.58 5.12
N MET A 229 14.98 -1.61 5.86
CA MET A 229 14.31 -0.42 5.33
C MET A 229 15.23 0.41 4.43
N TYR A 230 16.49 0.60 4.80
CA TYR A 230 17.46 1.37 4.03
C TYR A 230 17.78 0.68 2.70
N ARG A 231 18.03 -0.64 2.72
CA ARG A 231 18.22 -1.40 1.47
C ARG A 231 16.98 -1.38 0.58
N GLY A 232 15.80 -1.43 1.18
CA GLY A 232 14.53 -1.30 0.44
C GLY A 232 14.36 0.07 -0.19
N TYR A 233 14.76 1.13 0.51
CA TYR A 233 14.81 2.49 -0.01
C TYR A 233 15.76 2.61 -1.22
N ASP A 234 16.98 2.10 -1.11
CA ASP A 234 17.94 2.12 -2.21
C ASP A 234 17.44 1.34 -3.44
N LEU A 235 16.86 0.16 -3.21
CA LEU A 235 16.26 -0.63 -4.29
C LEU A 235 15.08 0.08 -4.94
N ALA A 236 14.27 0.81 -4.16
CA ALA A 236 13.16 1.60 -4.66
C ALA A 236 13.63 2.73 -5.58
N LEU A 237 14.72 3.42 -5.22
CA LEU A 237 15.32 4.43 -6.10
C LEU A 237 15.82 3.82 -7.41
N ARG A 238 16.46 2.64 -7.35
CA ARG A 238 16.94 1.93 -8.55
C ARG A 238 15.79 1.51 -9.46
N GLU A 239 14.73 0.93 -8.93
CA GLU A 239 13.56 0.51 -9.74
C GLU A 239 12.80 1.73 -10.31
N ARG A 240 12.77 2.85 -9.57
CA ARG A 240 12.24 4.12 -10.07
C ARG A 240 13.00 4.64 -11.29
N ARG A 241 14.33 4.54 -11.30
CA ARG A 241 15.16 4.89 -12.48
C ARG A 241 14.86 3.98 -13.68
N LYS A 242 14.48 2.72 -13.44
CA LYS A 242 14.06 1.77 -14.49
C LYS A 242 12.60 1.94 -14.95
N GLY A 243 11.91 2.99 -14.50
CA GLY A 243 10.54 3.30 -14.92
C GLY A 243 9.44 2.53 -14.19
N TYR A 244 9.75 1.88 -13.07
CA TYR A 244 8.75 1.27 -12.17
C TYR A 244 8.41 2.24 -11.04
N GLU A 245 7.15 2.39 -10.67
CA GLU A 245 6.82 3.12 -9.43
C GLU A 245 6.92 2.15 -8.25
N PRO A 246 7.84 2.37 -7.29
CA PRO A 246 8.04 1.46 -6.17
C PRO A 246 6.95 1.60 -5.11
N VAL A 247 6.59 0.47 -4.51
CA VAL A 247 5.79 0.36 -3.28
C VAL A 247 6.59 -0.45 -2.28
N ILE A 248 6.92 0.13 -1.13
CA ILE A 248 7.60 -0.58 -0.04
C ILE A 248 6.55 -1.21 0.86
N VAL A 249 6.74 -2.49 1.21
CA VAL A 249 5.91 -3.22 2.18
C VAL A 249 6.82 -3.68 3.31
N VAL A 250 6.69 -3.06 4.48
CA VAL A 250 7.43 -3.44 5.69
C VAL A 250 6.55 -4.39 6.49
N ILE A 251 7.08 -5.55 6.86
CA ILE A 251 6.42 -6.55 7.70
C ILE A 251 7.33 -6.81 8.90
N SER A 252 6.87 -6.48 10.10
CA SER A 252 7.62 -6.62 11.35
C SER A 252 6.66 -6.64 12.55
N ASP A 253 7.11 -7.13 13.70
CA ASP A 253 6.43 -6.94 14.99
C ASP A 253 6.87 -5.63 15.70
N GLY A 254 7.84 -4.93 15.13
CA GLY A 254 8.36 -3.65 15.57
C GLY A 254 9.38 -3.76 16.71
N ASN A 255 9.82 -4.97 17.06
CA ASN A 255 10.90 -5.13 18.02
C ASN A 255 12.22 -4.85 17.30
N VAL A 256 12.94 -3.79 17.69
CA VAL A 256 14.19 -3.38 17.03
C VAL A 256 15.33 -3.41 18.04
N ASN A 257 16.45 -4.02 17.68
CA ASN A 257 17.60 -4.16 18.57
C ASN A 257 18.96 -3.89 17.90
N VAL A 258 18.98 -3.63 16.58
CA VAL A 258 20.22 -3.35 15.83
C VAL A 258 20.14 -1.97 15.16
N PRO A 259 20.98 -0.99 15.56
CA PRO A 259 21.10 0.29 14.87
C PRO A 259 21.83 0.17 13.53
N LEU A 260 21.74 1.21 12.69
CA LEU A 260 22.61 1.31 11.51
C LEU A 260 24.05 1.57 11.98
N GLU A 261 25.03 0.93 11.33
CA GLU A 261 26.48 1.17 11.60
C GLU A 261 26.89 2.63 11.43
N ARG A 262 26.15 3.38 10.60
CA ARG A 262 26.38 4.80 10.35
C ARG A 262 25.26 5.62 10.97
N TYR A 263 25.58 6.39 12.01
CA TYR A 263 24.71 7.46 12.51
C TYR A 263 24.51 8.51 11.42
N LEU A 264 23.27 8.71 10.99
CA LEU A 264 22.91 9.73 10.02
C LEU A 264 22.14 10.86 10.77
N LYS A 265 22.89 11.69 11.52
CA LYS A 265 22.46 12.92 12.24
C LYS A 265 21.60 12.79 13.51
N GLU A 266 21.61 13.91 14.24
CA GLU A 266 21.62 14.09 15.69
C GLU A 266 20.33 14.74 16.23
N ASN A 267 19.15 14.30 15.76
CA ASN A 267 17.86 14.74 16.30
C ASN A 267 17.16 13.57 16.99
N THR A 268 17.58 13.32 18.22
CA THR A 268 17.18 12.19 19.07
C THR A 268 15.72 12.35 19.51
N ILE A 269 14.80 11.59 18.90
CA ILE A 269 13.40 11.48 19.37
C ILE A 269 13.26 10.33 20.38
N SER A 270 14.21 9.39 20.40
CA SER A 270 14.23 8.22 21.29
C SER A 270 15.64 7.96 21.80
N HIS A 271 15.76 7.50 23.06
CA HIS A 271 17.06 7.13 23.65
C HIS A 271 17.68 5.86 23.05
N ASP A 272 16.90 5.08 22.29
CA ASP A 272 17.38 3.85 21.65
C ASP A 272 17.93 4.15 20.22
N PRO A 273 19.23 3.93 19.97
CA PRO A 273 19.84 4.13 18.65
C PRO A 273 19.20 3.30 17.52
N ALA A 274 18.66 2.12 17.83
CA ALA A 274 18.00 1.26 16.85
C ALA A 274 16.66 1.85 16.41
N VAL A 275 15.90 2.41 17.35
CA VAL A 275 14.64 3.12 17.09
C VAL A 275 14.89 4.36 16.23
N GLU A 276 15.88 5.19 16.59
CA GLU A 276 16.18 6.41 15.83
C GLU A 276 16.61 6.07 14.39
N SER A 277 17.44 5.04 14.21
CA SER A 277 17.85 4.55 12.87
C SER A 277 16.64 4.21 11.99
N VAL A 278 15.61 3.57 12.54
CA VAL A 278 14.37 3.26 11.80
C VAL A 278 13.59 4.52 11.42
N LEU A 279 13.41 5.44 12.37
CA LEU A 279 12.69 6.69 12.14
C LEU A 279 13.37 7.54 11.07
N GLU A 280 14.70 7.53 11.06
CA GLU A 280 15.49 8.31 10.14
C GLU A 280 15.39 7.77 8.71
N VAL A 281 15.49 6.46 8.52
CA VAL A 281 15.21 5.83 7.23
C VAL A 281 13.78 6.10 6.78
N ALA A 282 12.81 6.11 7.70
CA ALA A 282 11.44 6.49 7.38
C ALA A 282 11.35 7.94 6.85
N ARG A 283 12.12 8.89 7.40
CA ARG A 283 12.21 10.26 6.88
C ARG A 283 12.80 10.30 5.45
N LEU A 284 13.80 9.48 5.14
CA LEU A 284 14.37 9.36 3.79
C LEU A 284 13.33 8.85 2.77
N ILE A 285 12.58 7.81 3.14
CA ILE A 285 11.49 7.25 2.35
C ILE A 285 10.40 8.31 2.11
N ALA A 286 10.02 9.04 3.17
CA ALA A 286 9.02 10.11 3.12
C ALA A 286 9.43 11.24 2.17
N LYS A 287 10.68 11.72 2.28
CA LYS A 287 11.25 12.76 1.40
C LYS A 287 11.18 12.37 -0.07
N SER A 288 11.36 11.08 -0.34
CA SER A 288 11.32 10.52 -1.70
C SER A 288 9.91 10.18 -2.19
N LYS A 289 8.87 10.43 -1.38
CA LYS A 289 7.45 10.22 -1.69
C LYS A 289 7.15 8.80 -2.21
N ILE A 290 7.83 7.80 -1.65
CA ILE A 290 7.63 6.38 -1.99
C ILE A 290 6.42 5.86 -1.23
N GLU A 291 5.51 5.20 -1.95
CA GLU A 291 4.32 4.59 -1.34
C GLU A 291 4.75 3.47 -0.40
N THR A 292 4.29 3.49 0.85
CA THR A 292 4.74 2.55 1.87
C THR A 292 3.56 1.96 2.63
N ILE A 293 3.57 0.64 2.81
CA ILE A 293 2.67 -0.11 3.67
C ILE A 293 3.49 -0.67 4.83
N VAL A 294 3.00 -0.51 6.05
CA VAL A 294 3.57 -1.08 7.26
C VAL A 294 2.59 -2.10 7.82
N ILE A 295 2.98 -3.36 7.86
CA ILE A 295 2.20 -4.48 8.39
C ILE A 295 2.83 -4.87 9.73
N ASN A 296 2.13 -4.54 10.81
CA ASN A 296 2.47 -4.96 12.15
C ASN A 296 1.82 -6.32 12.44
N THR A 297 2.64 -7.34 12.63
CA THR A 297 2.21 -8.72 12.92
C THR A 297 1.74 -8.93 14.35
N ARG A 298 2.11 -8.02 15.27
CA ARG A 298 1.80 -8.10 16.70
C ARG A 298 1.25 -6.76 17.22
N HIS A 299 0.13 -6.32 16.64
CA HIS A 299 -0.52 -5.09 17.06
C HIS A 299 -1.10 -5.22 18.46
N ARG A 300 -0.65 -4.35 19.36
CA ARG A 300 -1.23 -4.18 20.69
C ARG A 300 -1.96 -2.85 20.79
N SER A 301 -3.10 -2.85 21.47
CA SER A 301 -3.83 -1.62 21.82
C SER A 301 -2.93 -0.71 22.63
N GLN A 302 -2.86 0.57 22.26
CA GLN A 302 -2.00 1.54 22.94
C GLN A 302 -2.83 2.45 23.85
N PRO A 303 -2.32 2.82 25.04
CA PRO A 303 -2.79 4.01 25.73
C PRO A 303 -2.48 5.27 24.91
N LYS A 304 -3.21 6.38 25.17
CA LYS A 304 -3.16 7.64 24.38
C LYS A 304 -1.73 8.14 24.12
N ASP A 305 -1.57 8.80 22.96
CA ASP A 305 -0.32 9.31 22.35
C ASP A 305 0.70 9.80 23.41
N SER A 306 1.65 8.94 23.77
CA SER A 306 2.89 9.35 24.43
C SER A 306 3.92 9.71 23.37
N ASN A 307 4.68 10.77 23.60
CA ASN A 307 5.78 11.17 22.70
C ASN A 307 6.96 10.18 22.73
N ILE A 308 7.00 9.30 23.73
CA ILE A 308 8.04 8.29 23.92
C ILE A 308 7.61 7.00 23.21
N ILE A 309 8.51 6.44 22.41
CA ILE A 309 8.31 5.13 21.79
C ILE A 309 8.73 4.06 22.79
N VAL A 310 7.75 3.36 23.34
CA VAL A 310 7.94 2.29 24.34
C VAL A 310 7.67 0.90 23.73
N THR A 311 6.90 0.84 22.64
CA THR A 311 6.49 -0.43 22.03
C THR A 311 6.74 -0.49 20.53
N GLY A 312 6.96 -1.69 19.99
CA GLY A 312 7.09 -1.89 18.54
C GLY A 312 5.87 -1.44 17.74
N THR A 313 4.67 -1.53 18.33
CA THR A 313 3.47 -0.97 17.71
C THR A 313 3.54 0.55 17.59
N GLN A 314 4.05 1.27 18.60
CA GLN A 314 4.22 2.73 18.55
C GLN A 314 5.24 3.10 17.48
N LEU A 315 6.36 2.38 17.41
CA LEU A 315 7.38 2.55 16.39
C LEU A 315 6.79 2.42 14.98
N LEU A 316 6.17 1.28 14.67
CA LEU A 316 5.62 1.00 13.34
C LEU A 316 4.48 1.97 12.95
N THR A 317 3.67 2.38 13.93
CA THR A 317 2.64 3.41 13.71
C THR A 317 3.29 4.76 13.39
N ARG A 318 4.37 5.13 14.09
CA ARG A 318 5.11 6.37 13.85
C ARG A 318 5.80 6.36 12.49
N VAL A 319 6.40 5.24 12.10
CA VAL A 319 6.97 5.04 10.74
C VAL A 319 5.88 5.27 9.69
N ALA A 320 4.71 4.63 9.83
CA ALA A 320 3.59 4.82 8.91
C ALA A 320 3.11 6.29 8.86
N LYS A 321 3.08 6.99 9.99
CA LYS A 321 2.75 8.43 10.05
C LYS A 321 3.80 9.27 9.30
N ILE A 322 5.10 9.03 9.51
CA ILE A 322 6.21 9.78 8.88
C ILE A 322 6.19 9.62 7.36
N VAL A 323 6.11 8.38 6.87
CA VAL A 323 6.04 8.11 5.42
C VAL A 323 4.69 8.48 4.80
N LYS A 324 3.74 8.93 5.63
CA LYS A 324 2.33 9.13 5.28
C LYS A 324 1.75 7.89 4.61
N GLY A 325 2.15 6.70 5.05
CA GLY A 325 1.82 5.42 4.45
C GLY A 325 0.51 4.81 4.96
N THR A 326 0.30 3.55 4.61
CA THR A 326 -0.80 2.73 5.12
C THR A 326 -0.27 1.80 6.21
N TYR A 327 -0.92 1.78 7.36
CA TYR A 327 -0.63 0.90 8.48
C TYR A 327 -1.68 -0.19 8.58
N VAL A 328 -1.25 -1.44 8.72
CA VAL A 328 -2.06 -2.64 8.95
C VAL A 328 -1.59 -3.29 10.24
N GLY A 329 -2.40 -3.27 11.28
CA GLY A 329 -2.16 -4.01 12.52
C GLY A 329 -2.92 -5.34 12.51
N ILE A 330 -2.22 -6.44 12.75
CA ILE A 330 -2.80 -7.76 13.01
C ILE A 330 -2.77 -7.97 14.51
N VAL A 331 -3.96 -8.13 15.12
CA VAL A 331 -4.10 -8.48 16.52
C VAL A 331 -3.97 -10.00 16.60
N GLY A 332 -2.94 -10.46 17.29
CA GLY A 332 -2.67 -11.88 17.56
C GLY A 332 -3.69 -12.48 18.51
#